data_AF-A0AA91GKY4-F1
#
_entry.id   AF-A0AA91GKY4-F1
#
_cell.length_a   1.000
_cell.length_b   1.000
_cell.length_c   1.000
_cell.angle_alpha   90.00
_cell.angle_beta   90.00
_cell.angle_gamma   90.00
#
_symmetry.space_group_name_H-M   'P 1'
#
loop_
_entity.id
_entity.type
_entity.pdbx_description
1 polymer ?
#
loop_
_entity_poly.entity_id
_entity_poly.type
_entity_poly.pdbx_seq_one_letter_code
_entity_poly.pdbx_strand_id
1 'polypeptide(L)'
;MRLLLSGAILSFGLSCVVFPASTFAQAQQSSASEAQVNRMVEALRLAAPKTGTANDGYYSEWQVKPETLKGWSKTCLKKEVTPTEFENNSGLARQVVSCIARRELNNQLTATGSNETAAVRGVACWWMTGNYTGCNSGFTGDYVKKVAGYYQQQRKPASSTTKPATSPSS
;
A
#
# COMPACT_ATOMS: atom_id res chain seq x y z
N MET A 1 52.66 44.03 -48.88
CA MET A 1 53.33 42.76 -49.26
C MET A 1 53.39 41.87 -48.03
N ARG A 2 52.53 40.84 -47.90
CA ARG A 2 52.68 39.78 -46.90
C ARG A 2 52.17 38.47 -47.51
N LEU A 3 53.05 37.47 -47.48
CA LEU A 3 52.98 36.21 -48.19
C LEU A 3 51.94 35.24 -47.59
N LEU A 4 51.30 34.50 -48.48
CA LEU A 4 50.61 33.23 -48.19
C LEU A 4 51.63 32.10 -48.17
N LEU A 5 51.50 31.14 -47.24
CA LEU A 5 51.89 29.73 -47.45
C LEU A 5 51.21 28.81 -46.42
N SER A 6 50.21 28.10 -46.94
CA SER A 6 49.83 26.69 -46.76
C SER A 6 50.29 25.90 -45.51
N GLY A 7 49.31 25.28 -44.86
CA GLY A 7 49.49 24.09 -44.03
C GLY A 7 48.15 23.39 -43.77
N ALA A 8 47.86 22.34 -44.51
CA ALA A 8 46.70 21.46 -44.29
C ALA A 8 47.04 20.42 -43.22
N ILE A 9 46.17 20.23 -42.22
CA ILE A 9 46.18 19.03 -41.37
C ILE A 9 44.76 18.47 -41.23
N LEU A 10 44.72 17.17 -41.48
CA LEU A 10 43.63 16.21 -41.54
C LEU A 10 42.71 16.15 -40.32
N SER A 11 41.44 15.85 -40.62
CA SER A 11 40.38 15.44 -39.70
C SER A 11 40.76 14.23 -38.84
N PHE A 12 40.46 14.28 -37.54
CA PHE A 12 39.94 13.13 -36.78
C PHE A 12 39.00 13.66 -35.71
N GLY A 13 37.72 13.28 -35.81
CA GLY A 13 36.70 13.62 -34.83
C GLY A 13 37.02 13.02 -33.47
N LEU A 14 36.91 13.84 -32.43
CA LEU A 14 36.78 13.37 -31.07
C LEU A 14 35.94 14.39 -30.29
N SER A 15 34.63 14.39 -30.57
CA SER A 15 33.65 15.01 -29.69
C SER A 15 33.64 14.21 -28.38
N CYS A 16 34.55 14.51 -27.46
CA CYS A 16 34.45 14.09 -26.07
C CYS A 16 33.35 14.93 -25.41
N VAL A 17 32.09 14.62 -25.73
CA VAL A 17 30.97 14.89 -24.85
C VAL A 17 31.18 14.03 -23.60
N VAL A 18 31.80 14.64 -22.60
CA VAL A 18 31.80 14.14 -21.22
C VAL A 18 30.35 14.26 -20.73
N PHE A 19 29.54 13.26 -21.06
CA PHE A 19 28.30 13.01 -20.34
C PHE A 19 28.73 12.45 -18.98
N PRO A 20 28.54 13.18 -17.86
CA PRO A 20 28.61 12.51 -16.57
C PRO A 20 27.60 11.37 -16.64
N ALA A 21 28.09 10.15 -16.43
CA ALA A 21 27.25 8.99 -16.27
C ALA A 21 26.29 9.30 -15.13
N SER A 22 25.08 9.73 -15.47
CA SER A 22 23.95 9.74 -14.57
C SER A 22 23.81 8.29 -14.13
N THR A 23 24.35 7.99 -12.95
CA THR A 23 23.96 6.83 -12.18
C THR A 23 22.45 6.91 -12.05
N PHE A 24 21.75 6.20 -12.94
CA PHE A 24 20.41 5.76 -12.69
C PHE A 24 20.50 4.85 -11.47
N ALA A 25 20.51 5.45 -10.29
CA ALA A 25 19.98 4.79 -9.12
C ALA A 25 18.53 4.50 -9.52
N GLN A 26 18.29 3.28 -10.02
CA GLN A 26 16.95 2.72 -10.02
C GLN A 26 16.54 2.77 -8.56
N ALA A 27 15.77 3.80 -8.21
CA ALA A 27 14.98 3.78 -7.00
C ALA A 27 14.21 2.46 -7.10
N GLN A 28 14.63 1.47 -6.32
CA GLN A 28 13.80 0.33 -6.02
C GLN A 28 12.55 0.97 -5.42
N GLN A 29 11.52 1.17 -6.25
CA GLN A 29 10.17 1.41 -5.79
C GLN A 29 9.84 0.17 -4.98
N SER A 30 10.16 0.24 -3.68
CA SER A 30 9.97 -0.85 -2.74
C SER A 30 8.47 -1.08 -2.69
N SER A 31 8.03 -2.06 -3.46
CA SER A 31 6.67 -2.55 -3.37
C SER A 31 6.43 -3.01 -1.94
N ALA A 32 5.26 -2.69 -1.40
CA ALA A 32 4.83 -3.14 -0.11
C ALA A 32 4.97 -4.66 -0.04
N SER A 33 5.74 -5.13 0.92
CA SER A 33 5.92 -6.56 1.19
C SER A 33 4.59 -7.23 1.50
N GLU A 34 4.50 -8.54 1.27
CA GLU A 34 3.31 -9.33 1.64
C GLU A 34 2.93 -9.15 3.12
N ALA A 35 3.92 -9.04 4.01
CA ALA A 35 3.69 -8.79 5.43
C ALA A 35 3.03 -7.42 5.69
N GLN A 36 3.47 -6.36 4.98
CA GLN A 36 2.87 -5.03 5.09
C GLN A 36 1.43 -5.02 4.58
N VAL A 37 1.18 -5.67 3.45
CA VAL A 37 -0.17 -5.77 2.89
C VAL A 37 -1.09 -6.55 3.82
N ASN A 38 -0.66 -7.71 4.32
CA ASN A 38 -1.46 -8.49 5.27
C ASN A 38 -1.79 -7.70 6.53
N ARG A 39 -0.83 -6.95 7.09
CA ARG A 39 -1.09 -6.09 8.25
C ARG A 39 -2.09 -4.99 7.95
N MET A 40 -1.99 -4.37 6.78
CA MET A 40 -2.91 -3.31 6.35
C MET A 40 -4.33 -3.85 6.21
N VAL A 41 -4.48 -4.98 5.52
CA VAL A 41 -5.77 -5.65 5.31
C VAL A 41 -6.42 -5.98 6.65
N GLU A 42 -5.67 -6.57 7.58
CA GLU A 42 -6.21 -6.91 8.89
C GLU A 42 -6.52 -5.66 9.75
N ALA A 43 -5.69 -4.62 9.65
CA ALA A 43 -5.94 -3.37 10.36
C ALA A 43 -7.23 -2.68 9.90
N LEU A 44 -7.52 -2.73 8.59
CA LEU A 44 -8.78 -2.23 8.03
C LEU A 44 -9.98 -3.06 8.53
N ARG A 45 -9.85 -4.39 8.57
CA ARG A 45 -10.89 -5.30 9.08
C ARG A 45 -11.24 -5.00 10.53
N LEU A 46 -10.24 -4.85 11.39
CA LEU A 46 -10.41 -4.59 12.82
C LEU A 46 -10.96 -3.18 13.10
N ALA A 47 -10.68 -2.22 12.21
CA ALA A 47 -11.17 -0.84 12.33
C ALA A 47 -12.54 -0.61 11.69
N ALA A 48 -13.02 -1.55 10.88
CA ALA A 48 -14.28 -1.45 10.15
C ALA A 48 -15.42 -1.07 11.11
N PRO A 49 -16.22 -0.03 10.79
CA PRO A 49 -17.34 0.37 11.63
C PRO A 49 -18.30 -0.80 11.87
N LYS A 50 -18.59 -1.09 13.13
CA LYS A 50 -19.60 -2.08 13.49
C LYS A 50 -20.93 -1.36 13.59
N THR A 51 -21.78 -1.54 12.59
CA THR A 51 -23.09 -0.88 12.52
C THR A 51 -24.17 -1.65 13.26
N GLY A 52 -23.87 -2.87 13.73
CA GLY A 52 -24.79 -3.70 14.52
C GLY A 52 -26.05 -4.14 13.74
N THR A 53 -26.10 -3.84 12.45
CA THR A 53 -27.26 -4.09 11.58
C THR A 53 -26.80 -4.94 10.42
N ALA A 54 -27.44 -6.08 10.20
CA ALA A 54 -27.19 -6.88 9.00
C ALA A 54 -27.71 -6.11 7.77
N ASN A 55 -26.92 -6.10 6.69
CA ASN A 55 -27.28 -5.50 5.40
C ASN A 55 -27.51 -3.98 5.44
N ASP A 56 -26.68 -3.24 6.17
CA ASP A 56 -26.68 -1.76 6.21
C ASP A 56 -26.17 -1.08 4.93
N GLY A 57 -26.02 -1.83 3.84
CA GLY A 57 -25.48 -1.37 2.57
C GLY A 57 -23.97 -1.55 2.41
N TYR A 58 -23.27 -2.10 3.41
CA TYR A 58 -21.87 -2.47 3.35
C TYR A 58 -21.68 -3.98 3.46
N TYR A 59 -20.63 -4.48 2.79
CA TYR A 59 -20.42 -5.91 2.61
C TYR A 59 -19.02 -6.31 3.06
N SER A 60 -18.90 -7.57 3.48
CA SER A 60 -17.78 -8.23 4.14
C SER A 60 -17.36 -7.61 5.47
N GLU A 61 -16.39 -8.26 6.09
CA GLU A 61 -15.70 -7.77 7.30
C GLU A 61 -15.00 -6.41 7.11
N TRP A 62 -14.78 -5.97 5.86
CA TRP A 62 -14.14 -4.68 5.54
C TRP A 62 -15.12 -3.55 5.26
N GLN A 63 -16.43 -3.82 5.29
CA GLN A 63 -17.49 -2.82 5.12
C GLN A 63 -17.31 -2.02 3.82
N VAL A 64 -17.32 -2.72 2.69
CA VAL A 64 -17.15 -2.11 1.35
C VAL A 64 -18.52 -1.93 0.69
N LYS A 65 -18.72 -0.78 0.03
CA LYS A 65 -19.95 -0.51 -0.71
C LYS A 65 -20.01 -1.26 -2.04
N PRO A 66 -21.20 -1.66 -2.52
CA PRO A 66 -21.38 -2.32 -3.83
C PRO A 66 -20.75 -1.58 -5.01
N GLU A 67 -20.94 -0.27 -5.09
CA GLU A 67 -20.41 0.55 -6.19
C GLU A 67 -18.88 0.57 -6.21
N THR A 68 -18.27 0.55 -5.02
CA THR A 68 -16.81 0.47 -4.86
C THR A 68 -16.30 -0.92 -5.22
N LEU A 69 -16.98 -1.97 -4.74
CA LEU A 69 -16.65 -3.37 -5.01
C LEU A 69 -16.60 -3.65 -6.52
N LYS A 70 -17.56 -3.14 -7.30
CA LYS A 70 -17.62 -3.31 -8.75
C LYS A 70 -16.33 -2.83 -9.45
N GLY A 71 -15.84 -1.65 -9.08
CA GLY A 71 -14.60 -1.11 -9.63
C GLY A 71 -13.35 -1.87 -9.18
N TRP A 72 -13.33 -2.30 -7.92
CA TRP A 72 -12.22 -3.04 -7.34
C TRP A 72 -12.09 -4.44 -7.93
N SER A 73 -13.19 -5.18 -8.04
CA SER A 73 -13.17 -6.55 -8.57
C SER A 73 -12.76 -6.57 -10.05
N LYS A 74 -13.23 -5.62 -10.87
CA LYS A 74 -12.76 -5.47 -12.26
C LYS A 74 -11.26 -5.22 -12.34
N THR A 75 -10.76 -4.37 -11.46
CA THR A 75 -9.33 -4.04 -11.42
C THR A 75 -8.50 -5.27 -11.04
N CYS A 76 -8.90 -5.95 -9.96
CA CYS A 76 -8.12 -6.98 -9.30
C CYS A 76 -8.32 -8.40 -9.86
N LEU A 77 -9.53 -8.74 -10.29
CA LEU A 77 -9.91 -10.08 -10.74
C LEU A 77 -10.30 -10.14 -12.22
N LYS A 78 -10.35 -8.99 -12.91
CA LYS A 78 -10.82 -8.87 -14.31
C LYS A 78 -12.26 -9.34 -14.52
N LYS A 79 -13.05 -9.42 -13.45
CA LYS A 79 -14.47 -9.75 -13.46
C LYS A 79 -15.24 -8.97 -12.41
N GLU A 80 -16.53 -8.82 -12.61
CA GLU A 80 -17.42 -8.29 -11.57
C GLU A 80 -17.62 -9.36 -10.48
N VAL A 81 -17.68 -8.91 -9.22
CA VAL A 81 -18.06 -9.72 -8.06
C VAL A 81 -19.31 -9.09 -7.47
N THR A 82 -20.32 -9.91 -7.19
CA THR A 82 -21.56 -9.42 -6.58
C THR A 82 -21.37 -9.17 -5.08
N PRO A 83 -22.16 -8.26 -4.47
CA PRO A 83 -22.11 -8.06 -3.03
C PRO A 83 -22.36 -9.34 -2.22
N THR A 84 -23.26 -10.20 -2.68
CA THR A 84 -23.57 -11.49 -2.04
C THR A 84 -22.40 -12.47 -2.09
N GLU A 85 -21.70 -12.59 -3.22
CA GLU A 85 -20.48 -13.42 -3.31
C GLU A 85 -19.37 -12.88 -2.42
N PHE A 86 -19.25 -11.55 -2.34
CA PHE A 86 -18.25 -10.88 -1.51
C PHE A 86 -18.52 -11.06 -0.01
N GLU A 87 -19.78 -10.98 0.42
CA GLU A 87 -20.19 -11.25 1.81
C GLU A 87 -19.92 -12.70 2.22
N ASN A 88 -20.35 -13.65 1.38
CA ASN A 88 -20.37 -15.06 1.74
C ASN A 88 -19.03 -15.78 1.54
N ASN A 89 -18.03 -15.13 0.93
CA ASN A 89 -16.73 -15.72 0.66
C ASN A 89 -15.60 -14.82 1.18
N SER A 90 -15.21 -15.03 2.45
CA SER A 90 -14.16 -14.26 3.11
C SER A 90 -12.80 -14.35 2.40
N GLY A 91 -12.50 -15.48 1.75
CA GLY A 91 -11.28 -15.65 0.94
C GLY A 91 -11.27 -14.76 -0.30
N LEU A 92 -12.39 -14.72 -1.04
CA LEU A 92 -12.59 -13.82 -2.17
C LEU A 92 -12.54 -12.36 -1.72
N ALA A 93 -13.21 -12.03 -0.60
CA ALA A 93 -13.21 -10.68 -0.06
C ALA A 93 -11.80 -10.21 0.27
N ARG A 94 -11.06 -11.04 1.01
CA ARG A 94 -9.66 -10.78 1.35
C ARG A 94 -8.79 -10.63 0.10
N GLN A 95 -9.03 -11.41 -0.95
CA GLN A 95 -8.26 -11.31 -2.20
C GLN A 95 -8.44 -9.93 -2.87
N VAL A 96 -9.69 -9.47 -3.02
CA VAL A 96 -9.98 -8.15 -3.61
C VAL A 96 -9.41 -7.04 -2.74
N VAL A 97 -9.65 -7.10 -1.42
CA VAL A 97 -9.17 -6.08 -0.47
C VAL A 97 -7.64 -6.03 -0.43
N SER A 98 -6.95 -7.17 -0.46
CA SER A 98 -5.48 -7.22 -0.47
C SER A 98 -4.88 -6.58 -1.72
N CYS A 99 -5.50 -6.82 -2.89
CA CYS A 99 -5.07 -6.20 -4.14
C CYS A 99 -5.17 -4.66 -4.08
N ILE A 100 -6.29 -4.13 -3.57
CA ILE A 100 -6.48 -2.68 -3.44
C ILE A 100 -5.59 -2.09 -2.35
N ALA A 101 -5.50 -2.74 -1.19
CA ALA A 101 -4.61 -2.32 -0.11
C ALA A 101 -3.15 -2.27 -0.57
N ARG A 102 -2.69 -3.24 -1.38
CA ARG A 102 -1.35 -3.20 -1.99
C ARG A 102 -1.19 -1.99 -2.91
N ARG A 103 -2.15 -1.74 -3.81
CA ARG A 103 -2.12 -0.58 -4.72
C ARG A 103 -1.96 0.71 -3.93
N GLU A 104 -2.82 0.94 -2.95
CA GLU A 104 -2.80 2.19 -2.19
C GLU A 104 -1.60 2.32 -1.27
N LEU A 105 -1.16 1.22 -0.66
CA LEU A 105 0.02 1.23 0.18
C LEU A 105 1.29 1.52 -0.64
N ASN A 106 1.41 0.98 -1.86
CA ASN A 106 2.50 1.32 -2.78
C ASN A 106 2.49 2.81 -3.16
N ASN A 107 1.31 3.33 -3.51
CA ASN A 107 1.14 4.75 -3.84
C ASN A 107 1.60 5.63 -2.68
N GLN A 108 1.17 5.29 -1.47
CA GLN A 108 1.46 6.08 -0.28
C GLN A 108 2.89 5.89 0.25
N LEU A 109 3.49 4.71 0.14
CA LEU A 109 4.91 4.53 0.44
C LEU A 109 5.76 5.39 -0.52
N THR A 110 5.40 5.45 -1.80
CA THR A 110 6.08 6.33 -2.77
C THR A 110 5.91 7.80 -2.40
N ALA A 111 4.66 8.24 -2.15
CA ALA A 111 4.35 9.64 -1.86
C ALA A 111 4.95 10.14 -0.53
N THR A 112 5.22 9.25 0.41
CA THR A 112 5.73 9.59 1.75
C THR A 112 7.22 9.32 1.94
N GLY A 113 7.96 9.02 0.86
CA GLY A 113 9.39 8.71 0.96
C GLY A 113 9.66 7.45 1.79
N SER A 114 8.84 6.42 1.61
CA SER A 114 8.85 5.15 2.34
C SER A 114 8.56 5.26 3.84
N ASN A 115 7.96 6.35 4.31
CA ASN A 115 7.47 6.46 5.68
C ASN A 115 6.20 5.60 5.85
N GLU A 116 6.39 4.36 6.29
CA GLU A 116 5.32 3.37 6.49
C GLU A 116 4.18 3.88 7.38
N THR A 117 4.50 4.65 8.45
CA THR A 117 3.46 5.17 9.35
C THR A 117 2.61 6.23 8.66
N ALA A 118 3.23 7.15 7.92
CA ALA A 118 2.50 8.13 7.12
C ALA A 118 1.69 7.44 6.02
N ALA A 119 2.27 6.41 5.38
CA ALA A 119 1.61 5.68 4.31
C ALA A 119 0.35 4.95 4.80
N VAL A 120 0.45 4.21 5.92
CA VAL A 120 -0.69 3.50 6.53
C VAL A 120 -1.81 4.48 6.89
N ARG A 121 -1.48 5.66 7.43
CA ARG A 121 -2.47 6.70 7.75
C ARG A 121 -3.13 7.26 6.50
N GLY A 122 -2.35 7.49 5.43
CA GLY A 122 -2.85 7.92 4.13
C GLY A 122 -3.83 6.92 3.52
N VAL A 123 -3.49 5.63 3.52
CA VAL A 123 -4.38 4.57 3.03
C VAL A 123 -5.65 4.49 3.88
N ALA A 124 -5.54 4.59 5.20
CA ALA A 124 -6.71 4.58 6.10
C ALA A 124 -7.65 5.77 5.83
N CYS A 125 -7.09 6.95 5.53
CA CYS A 125 -7.88 8.12 5.17
C CYS A 125 -8.59 7.94 3.82
N TRP A 126 -7.86 7.41 2.84
CA TRP A 126 -8.39 7.11 1.51
C TRP A 126 -9.51 6.07 1.58
N TRP A 127 -9.37 5.07 2.45
CA TRP A 127 -10.38 4.05 2.65
C TRP A 127 -11.74 4.63 3.04
N MET A 128 -11.75 5.68 3.87
CA MET A 128 -12.97 6.31 4.35
C MET A 128 -13.52 7.39 3.42
N THR A 129 -12.66 8.07 2.66
CA THR A 129 -13.00 9.34 2.01
C THR A 129 -12.68 9.42 0.53
N GLY A 130 -11.93 8.45 -0.01
CA GLY A 130 -11.32 8.53 -1.33
C GLY A 130 -10.13 9.50 -1.43
N ASN A 131 -9.76 10.18 -0.34
CA ASN A 131 -8.64 11.14 -0.29
C ASN A 131 -7.57 10.68 0.72
N TYR A 132 -6.29 10.89 0.43
CA TYR A 132 -5.20 10.50 1.33
C TYR A 132 -4.99 11.46 2.52
N THR A 133 -5.63 12.62 2.50
CA THR A 133 -5.46 13.69 3.49
C THR A 133 -6.83 14.21 3.96
N GLY A 134 -6.84 15.02 5.01
CA GLY A 134 -8.07 15.60 5.58
C GLY A 134 -8.70 14.80 6.72
N CYS A 135 -8.18 13.60 7.03
CA CYS A 135 -8.65 12.77 8.16
C CYS A 135 -7.87 13.03 9.45
N ASN A 136 -7.84 14.28 9.92
CA ASN A 136 -7.09 14.65 11.13
C ASN A 136 -7.98 14.79 12.38
N SER A 137 -9.30 14.84 12.22
CA SER A 137 -10.27 15.06 13.29
C SER A 137 -11.59 14.32 13.02
N GLY A 138 -12.47 14.32 14.01
CA GLY A 138 -13.78 13.69 13.92
C GLY A 138 -13.71 12.19 13.66
N PHE A 139 -14.79 11.65 13.11
CA PHE A 139 -14.96 10.22 12.88
C PHE A 139 -13.85 9.61 11.99
N THR A 140 -13.49 10.28 10.90
CA THR A 140 -12.45 9.79 9.98
C THR A 140 -11.07 9.86 10.61
N GLY A 141 -10.77 10.88 11.42
CA GLY A 141 -9.54 10.96 12.20
C GLY A 141 -9.42 9.83 13.21
N ASP A 142 -10.50 9.48 13.90
CA ASP A 142 -10.52 8.37 14.85
C ASP A 142 -10.41 7.01 14.17
N TYR A 143 -11.03 6.84 13.00
CA TYR A 143 -10.82 5.66 12.16
C TYR A 143 -9.35 5.50 11.76
N VAL A 144 -8.69 6.56 11.27
CA VAL A 144 -7.27 6.53 10.90
C VAL A 144 -6.38 6.16 12.09
N LYS A 145 -6.67 6.68 13.28
CA LYS A 145 -5.96 6.29 14.51
C LYS A 145 -6.12 4.80 14.81
N LYS A 146 -7.34 4.25 14.70
CA LYS A 146 -7.60 2.81 14.92
C LYS A 146 -6.82 1.94 13.95
N VAL A 147 -6.89 2.24 12.64
CA VAL A 147 -6.14 1.48 11.61
C VAL A 147 -4.65 1.52 11.89
N ALA A 148 -4.08 2.71 12.14
CA ALA A 148 -2.65 2.83 12.47
C ALA A 148 -2.29 2.04 13.74
N GLY A 149 -3.14 2.06 14.76
CA GLY A 149 -2.97 1.29 15.98
C GLY A 149 -2.94 -0.22 15.72
N TYR A 150 -3.95 -0.77 15.03
CA TYR A 150 -4.00 -2.20 14.70
C TYR A 150 -2.86 -2.64 13.79
N TYR A 151 -2.45 -1.79 12.85
CA TYR A 151 -1.31 -2.08 11.98
C TYR A 151 -0.02 -2.25 12.79
N GLN A 152 0.25 -1.35 13.74
CA GLN A 152 1.44 -1.42 14.59
C GLN A 152 1.39 -2.59 15.58
N GLN A 153 0.21 -2.93 16.11
CA GLN A 153 0.05 -4.09 17.01
C GLN A 153 0.50 -5.39 16.35
N GLN A 154 0.19 -5.57 15.06
CA GLN A 154 0.59 -6.75 14.30
C GLN A 154 2.08 -6.84 13.97
N ARG A 155 2.88 -5.79 14.25
CA ARG A 155 4.35 -5.83 14.11
C ARG A 155 5.02 -6.44 15.33
N LYS A 156 4.35 -6.46 16.47
CA LYS A 156 4.90 -7.10 17.66
C LYS A 156 4.94 -8.61 17.39
N PRO A 157 6.08 -9.28 17.61
CA PRO A 157 6.07 -10.74 17.60
C PRO A 157 4.99 -11.20 18.57
N ALA A 158 4.16 -12.15 18.15
CA ALA A 158 3.22 -12.79 19.07
C ALA A 158 4.04 -13.22 20.28
N SER A 159 3.75 -12.62 21.44
CA SER A 159 4.39 -13.00 22.70
C SER A 159 4.34 -14.51 22.77
N SER A 160 5.52 -15.14 22.80
CA SER A 160 5.66 -16.57 22.97
C SER A 160 4.82 -16.97 24.18
N THR A 161 3.68 -17.61 23.94
CA THR A 161 2.93 -18.32 24.97
C THR A 161 3.85 -19.43 25.46
N THR A 162 4.68 -19.14 26.45
CA THR A 162 5.41 -20.13 27.21
C THR A 162 4.36 -20.97 27.92
N LYS A 163 4.06 -22.13 27.34
CA LYS A 163 3.35 -23.21 28.01
C LYS A 163 4.05 -23.48 29.36
N PRO A 164 3.36 -23.44 30.51
CA PRO A 164 3.97 -23.82 31.77
C PRO A 164 4.48 -25.26 31.67
N ALA A 165 5.78 -25.46 31.93
CA ALA A 165 6.36 -26.79 31.99
C ALA A 165 5.79 -27.53 33.20
N THR A 166 5.02 -28.58 32.94
CA THR A 166 4.58 -29.54 33.95
C THR A 166 5.82 -30.19 34.56
N SER A 167 6.01 -30.02 35.87
CA SER A 167 7.03 -30.76 36.64
C SER A 167 6.60 -32.24 36.74
N PRO A 168 7.49 -33.21 36.48
CA PRO A 168 7.24 -34.58 36.90
C PRO A 168 7.69 -34.76 38.35
N SER A 169 6.75 -35.13 39.21
CA SER A 169 7.04 -35.78 40.48
C SER A 169 7.54 -37.19 40.22
N SER A 170 8.67 -37.57 40.82
CA SER A 170 9.00 -38.91 41.34
C SER A 170 10.19 -38.81 42.27
#